data_AF-A0A2H5B0Y9-F1
#
_entry.id   AF-A0A2H5B0Y9-F1
#
_cell.length_a   1.000
_cell.length_b   1.000
_cell.length_c   1.000
_cell.angle_alpha   90.00
_cell.angle_beta   90.00
_cell.angle_gamma   90.00
#
_symmetry.space_group_name_H-M   'P 1'
#
loop_
_entity.id
_entity.type
_entity.pdbx_description
1 polymer ?
#
loop_
_entity_poly.entity_id
_entity_poly.type
_entity_poly.pdbx_seq_one_letter_code
_entity_poly.pdbx_strand_id
1 'polypeptide(L)' 'MSYISAIVPPLVMAIGFGFLVRAIIRSQGGAQKGKEDAAAEAMARTARAAE' A
#
# COMPACT_ATOMS: atom_id res chain seq x y z
N MET A 1 8.50 -12.14 -34.59
CA MET A 1 8.42 -11.63 -33.20
C MET A 1 8.60 -12.82 -32.27
N SER A 2 9.63 -12.83 -31.43
CA SER A 2 9.83 -13.92 -30.47
C SER A 2 8.70 -13.87 -29.45
N TYR A 3 7.84 -14.88 -29.37
CA TYR A 3 6.72 -14.92 -28.41
C TYR A 3 7.18 -14.70 -26.96
N ILE A 4 8.42 -15.07 -26.66
CA ILE A 4 9.07 -14.85 -25.37
C ILE A 4 9.22 -13.35 -25.08
N SER A 5 9.62 -12.53 -26.06
CA SER A 5 9.76 -11.08 -25.83
C SER A 5 8.42 -10.37 -25.66
N ALA A 6 7.32 -10.97 -26.09
CA ALA A 6 5.98 -10.42 -25.88
C ALA A 6 5.47 -10.64 -24.45
N ILE A 7 5.84 -11.76 -23.81
CA ILE A 7 5.38 -12.10 -22.45
C ILE A 7 6.31 -11.59 -21.34
N VAL A 8 7.60 -11.37 -21.64
CA VAL A 8 8.57 -10.87 -20.65
C VAL A 8 8.18 -9.51 -20.06
N PRO A 9 7.77 -8.48 -20.83
CA PRO A 9 7.36 -7.19 -20.27
C PRO A 9 6.19 -7.27 -19.27
N PRO A 10 5.04 -7.90 -19.59
CA PRO A 10 3.95 -8.01 -18.62
C PRO A 10 4.32 -8.88 -17.41
N LEU A 11 5.17 -9.90 -17.58
CA LEU A 11 5.62 -10.75 -16.46
C LEU A 11 6.47 -9.95 -15.45
N VAL A 12 7.41 -9.15 -15.94
CA VAL A 12 8.25 -8.29 -15.07
C VAL A 12 7.38 -7.28 -14.32
N MET A 13 6.39 -6.69 -15.00
CA MET A 13 5.47 -5.74 -14.37
C MET A 13 4.62 -6.42 -13.28
N ALA A 14 4.10 -7.61 -13.53
CA ALA A 14 3.31 -8.36 -12.55
C ALA A 14 4.14 -8.70 -11.30
N ILE A 15 5.39 -9.13 -11.48
CA ILE A 15 6.30 -9.45 -10.37
C ILE A 15 6.64 -8.18 -9.58
N GLY A 16 7.03 -7.10 -10.26
CA GLY A 16 7.38 -5.83 -9.62
C GLY A 16 6.21 -5.24 -8.83
N PHE A 17 5.01 -5.23 -9.43
CA PHE A 17 3.81 -4.76 -8.75
C PHE A 17 3.43 -5.65 -7.56
N GLY A 18 3.56 -6.98 -7.69
CA GLY A 18 3.32 -7.91 -6.59
C GLY A 18 4.22 -7.64 -5.38
N PHE A 19 5.51 -7.38 -5.60
CA PHE A 19 6.43 -7.00 -4.52
C PHE A 19 6.06 -5.67 -3.87
N LEU A 20 5.68 -4.66 -4.67
CA LEU A 20 5.25 -3.37 -4.16
C LEU A 20 4.01 -3.51 -3.25
N VAL A 21 2.99 -4.22 -3.71
CA VAL A 21 1.76 -4.48 -2.92
C VAL A 21 2.11 -5.20 -1.62
N ARG A 22 2.97 -6.23 -1.67
CA ARG A 22 3.40 -6.95 -0.47
C ARG A 22 4.17 -6.06 0.50
N ALA A 23 5.01 -5.15 0.00
CA ALA A 23 5.74 -4.20 0.83
C ALA A 23 4.78 -3.21 1.52
N ILE A 24 3.78 -2.68 0.79
CA ILE A 24 2.76 -1.79 1.33
C ILE A 24 1.95 -2.49 2.44
N ILE A 25 1.43 -3.69 2.17
CA ILE A 25 0.66 -4.46 3.16
C ILE A 25 1.49 -4.71 4.43
N ARG A 26 2.79 -4.99 4.29
CA ARG A 26 3.67 -5.21 5.44
C ARG A 26 4.03 -3.93 6.18
N SER A 27 4.11 -2.80 5.47
CA SER A 27 4.37 -1.48 6.05
C SER A 27 3.18 -0.95 6.83
N GLN A 28 1.96 -1.18 6.33
CA GLN A 28 0.70 -0.76 6.94
C GLN A 28 0.08 -1.84 7.85
N GLY A 29 0.64 -3.04 7.89
CA GLY A 29 0.08 -4.17 8.64
C GLY A 29 0.52 -4.20 10.11
N GLY A 30 -0.41 -4.48 11.01
CA GLY A 30 -0.11 -4.72 12.44
C GLY A 30 0.04 -3.43 13.26
N ALA A 31 1.15 -3.31 14.00
CA ALA A 31 1.37 -2.23 14.95
C ALA A 31 1.39 -0.81 14.35
N GLN A 32 1.72 -0.68 13.05
CA GLN A 32 1.69 0.63 12.37
C GLN A 32 0.28 1.07 12.04
N LYS A 33 -0.61 0.15 11.62
CA LYS A 33 -2.02 0.47 11.38
C LYS A 33 -2.69 1.06 12.61
N GLY A 34 -2.43 0.48 13.78
CA GLY A 34 -3.02 0.98 15.04
C GLY A 34 -2.57 2.40 15.39
N LYS A 35 -1.35 2.80 15.00
CA LYS A 35 -0.86 4.18 15.16
C LYS A 35 -1.48 5.13 14.16
N GLU A 36 -1.60 4.70 12.89
CA GLU A 36 -2.28 5.46 11.85
C GLU A 36 -3.76 5.68 12.18
N ASP A 37 -4.46 4.62 12.62
CA ASP A 37 -5.85 4.68 13.05
C ASP A 37 -6.03 5.59 14.28
N ALA A 38 -5.12 5.52 15.27
CA ALA A 38 -5.16 6.39 16.46
C ALA A 38 -4.87 7.86 16.13
N ALA A 39 -3.93 8.13 15.22
CA ALA A 39 -3.65 9.48 14.74
C ALA A 39 -4.85 10.04 13.96
N ALA A 40 -5.49 9.22 13.12
CA ALA A 40 -6.70 9.60 12.38
C ALA A 40 -7.87 9.90 13.33
N GLU A 41 -8.08 9.08 14.36
CA GLU A 41 -9.06 9.33 15.44
C GLU A 41 -8.77 10.65 16.16
N ALA A 42 -7.50 10.92 16.51
CA ALA A 42 -7.12 12.14 17.19
C ALA A 42 -7.38 13.38 16.32
N MET A 43 -7.06 13.32 15.03
CA MET A 43 -7.37 14.40 14.07
C MET A 43 -8.88 14.59 13.89
N ALA A 44 -9.65 13.51 13.85
CA ALA A 44 -11.11 13.60 13.75
C ALA A 44 -11.73 14.23 15.00
N ARG A 45 -11.18 13.95 16.20
CA ARG A 45 -11.62 14.58 17.45
C ARG A 45 -11.29 16.07 17.52
N THR A 46 -10.09 16.48 17.10
CA THR A 46 -9.75 17.91 17.04
C THR A 46 -10.59 18.65 16.01
N ALA A 47 -10.87 18.05 14.86
CA ALA A 47 -11.75 18.63 13.85
C ALA A 47 -13.18 18.87 14.39
N ARG A 48 -13.76 17.89 15.10
CA ARG A 48 -15.08 18.02 15.74
C ARG A 48 -15.12 19.01 16.90
N ALA A 49 -14.00 19.22 17.59
CA ALA A 49 -13.93 20.16 18.71
C ALA A 49 -13.69 21.61 18.28
N ALA A 50 -13.33 21.83 17.01
CA ALA A 50 -13.15 23.15 16.41
C ALA A 50 -14.41 23.66 15.69
N GLU A 51 -15.46 22.83 15.61
CA GLU A 51 -16.80 23.15 15.12
C GLU A 51 -17.70 23.55 16.30
#